data_AF-A0A413HUB2-F1
#
_entry.id   AF-A0A413HUB2-F1
#
_cell.length_a   1.000
_cell.length_b   1.000
_cell.length_c   1.000
_cell.angle_alpha   90.00
_cell.angle_beta   90.00
_cell.angle_gamma   90.00
#
_symmetry.space_group_name_H-M   'P 1'
#
loop_
_entity.id
_entity.type
_entity.pdbx_description
1 polymer ?
#
loop_
_entity_poly.entity_id
_entity_poly.type
_entity_poly.pdbx_seq_one_letter_code
_entity_poly.pdbx_strand_id
1 'polypeptide(L)' 'MKISGAKTIAEYKEIRAKKIQKWIDSHFVEGSVKWEFDGANAIKVTDKTGDSMLVQLSEID' A
#
# COMPACT_ATOMS: atom_id res chain seq x y z
N MET A 1 -8.91 3.34 -3.76
CA MET A 1 -9.02 1.88 -3.71
C MET A 1 -10.46 1.39 -3.46
N LYS A 2 -10.96 0.48 -4.30
CA LYS A 2 -12.16 -0.35 -4.02
C LYS A 2 -11.78 -1.83 -3.96
N ILE A 3 -12.34 -2.58 -3.00
CA ILE A 3 -12.13 -4.03 -2.86
C ILE A 3 -13.48 -4.72 -2.87
N SER A 4 -13.64 -5.68 -3.76
CA SER A 4 -14.84 -6.51 -3.92
C SER A 4 -14.47 -7.98 -3.88
N GLY A 5 -15.42 -8.84 -3.48
CA GLY A 5 -15.26 -10.31 -3.54
C GLY A 5 -14.56 -10.96 -2.34
N ALA A 6 -14.10 -10.17 -1.35
CA ALA A 6 -13.65 -10.72 -0.07
C ALA A 6 -14.85 -11.27 0.71
N LYS A 7 -14.73 -12.49 1.27
CA LYS A 7 -15.76 -13.13 2.10
C LYS A 7 -15.48 -12.97 3.59
N THR A 8 -14.24 -12.67 3.96
CA THR A 8 -13.81 -12.43 5.35
C THR A 8 -12.96 -11.16 5.48
N ILE A 9 -12.83 -10.65 6.71
CA ILE A 9 -11.95 -9.51 7.02
C ILE A 9 -10.48 -9.84 6.73
N ALA A 10 -10.06 -11.08 6.98
CA ALA A 10 -8.70 -11.52 6.69
C ALA A 10 -8.41 -11.46 5.19
N GLU A 11 -9.29 -12.03 4.36
CA GLU A 11 -9.18 -11.94 2.90
C GLU A 11 -9.20 -10.49 2.40
N TYR A 12 -10.04 -9.64 2.98
CA TYR A 12 -10.09 -8.22 2.62
C TYR A 12 -8.73 -7.54 2.86
N LYS A 13 -8.11 -7.80 4.02
CA LYS A 13 -6.78 -7.25 4.37
C LYS A 13 -5.68 -7.78 3.45
N GLU A 14 -5.73 -9.06 3.08
CA GLU A 14 -4.78 -9.64 2.11
C GLU A 14 -4.92 -9.01 0.73
N ILE A 15 -6.15 -8.87 0.22
CA ILE A 15 -6.41 -8.23 -1.08
C ILE A 15 -5.94 -6.77 -1.05
N ARG A 16 -6.20 -6.05 0.05
CA ARG A 16 -5.73 -4.68 0.26
C ARG A 16 -4.22 -4.60 0.20
N ALA A 17 -3.51 -5.44 0.95
CA ALA A 17 -2.05 -5.45 0.96
C ALA A 17 -1.47 -5.79 -0.42
N LYS A 18 -2.05 -6.74 -1.14
CA LYS A 18 -1.63 -7.09 -2.52
C LYS A 18 -1.83 -5.92 -3.49
N LYS A 19 -2.93 -5.18 -3.41
CA LYS A 19 -3.16 -3.98 -4.23
C LYS A 19 -2.12 -2.90 -3.94
N ILE A 20 -1.84 -2.64 -2.67
CA ILE A 20 -0.82 -1.66 -2.27
C ILE A 20 0.55 -2.08 -2.81
N GLN A 21 0.95 -3.34 -2.61
CA GLN A 21 2.24 -3.83 -3.10
C GLN A 21 2.35 -3.68 -4.61
N LYS A 22 1.32 -4.07 -5.36
CA LYS A 22 1.29 -3.92 -6.82
C LYS A 22 1.44 -2.46 -7.26
N TRP A 23 0.81 -1.53 -6.54
CA TRP A 23 0.98 -0.10 -6.81
C TRP A 23 2.42 0.35 -6.54
N ILE A 24 3.02 -0.07 -5.41
CA ILE A 24 4.43 0.21 -5.09
C ILE A 24 5.36 -0.31 -6.19
N ASP A 25 5.19 -1.56 -6.61
CA ASP A 25 6.04 -2.19 -7.63
C ASP A 25 5.93 -1.51 -9.00
N SER A 26 4.81 -0.81 -9.27
CA SER A 26 4.60 -0.07 -10.53
C SER A 26 5.08 1.39 -10.50
N HIS A 27 5.26 1.98 -9.32
CA HIS A 27 5.65 3.40 -9.18
C HIS A 27 7.09 3.57 -8.68
N PHE A 28 7.66 2.56 -8.04
CA PHE A 28 8.99 2.61 -7.47
C PHE A 28 9.87 1.48 -8.01
N VAL A 29 11.17 1.72 -8.06
CA VAL A 29 12.16 0.69 -8.44
C VAL A 29 12.11 -0.43 -7.40
N GLU A 30 12.20 -1.68 -7.85
CA GLU A 30 12.16 -2.84 -6.96
C GLU A 30 13.18 -2.73 -5.82
N GLY A 31 12.70 -2.92 -4.58
CA GLY A 31 13.52 -2.84 -3.37
C GLY A 31 14.07 -1.46 -3.05
N SER A 32 13.63 -0.39 -3.73
CA SER A 32 14.03 1.00 -3.43
C SER A 32 13.30 1.61 -2.24
N VAL A 33 12.07 1.15 -1.98
CA VAL A 33 11.22 1.66 -0.92
C VAL A 33 10.64 0.52 -0.08
N LYS A 34 10.25 0.87 1.14
CA LYS A 34 9.41 0.04 2.02
C LYS A 34 8.14 0.82 2.32
N TRP A 35 7.06 0.11 2.61
CA TRP A 35 5.81 0.75 3.00
C TRP A 35 5.21 0.08 4.24
N GLU A 36 4.49 0.88 5.02
CA GLU A 36 3.73 0.45 6.19
C GLU A 36 2.41 1.22 6.25
N PHE A 37 1.42 0.68 6.96
CA PHE A 37 0.16 1.42 7.17
C PHE A 37 0.39 2.61 8.10
N ASP A 38 -0.12 3.77 7.69
CA ASP A 38 -0.21 4.94 8.55
C ASP A 38 -1.69 5.24 8.81
N GLY A 39 -2.16 4.82 9.98
CA GLY A 39 -3.57 4.89 10.35
C GLY A 39 -4.49 4.02 9.49
N ALA A 40 -5.76 4.43 9.37
CA ALA A 40 -6.78 3.63 8.70
C ALA A 40 -6.74 3.74 7.17
N ASN A 41 -6.35 4.91 6.66
CA ASN A 41 -6.62 5.34 5.28
C ASN A 41 -5.37 5.74 4.47
N ALA A 42 -4.17 5.57 5.01
CA ALA A 42 -2.94 5.90 4.31
C ALA A 42 -1.87 4.80 4.49
N ILE A 43 -0.84 4.88 3.66
CA ILE A 43 0.43 4.19 3.86
C ILE A 43 1.54 5.23 3.93
N LYS A 44 2.54 4.94 4.75
CA LYS A 44 3.82 5.63 4.73
C LYS A 44 4.78 4.83 3.86
N VAL A 45 5.40 5.50 2.89
CA VAL A 45 6.43 4.94 2.01
C VAL A 45 7.75 5.59 2.39
N THR A 46 8.74 4.77 2.71
CA THR A 46 10.07 5.22 3.15
C THR A 46 11.13 4.64 2.22
N ASP A 47 12.02 5.48 1.72
CA ASP A 47 13.12 5.07 0.86
C ASP A 47 14.33 4.54 1.65
N LYS A 48 15.44 4.26 0.96
CA LYS A 48 16.69 3.82 1.60
C LYS A 48 17.45 4.93 2.32
N THR A 49 17.20 6.20 1.98
CA THR A 49 17.84 7.35 2.62
C THR A 49 17.15 7.73 3.94
N GLY A 50 15.95 7.19 4.17
CA GLY A 50 15.11 7.47 5.32
C GLY A 50 14.08 8.56 5.04
N ASP A 51 14.05 9.11 3.82
CA ASP A 51 13.02 10.04 3.42
C ASP A 51 11.68 9.32 3.27
N SER A 52 10.59 10.00 3.63
CA SER A 52 9.28 9.39 3.76
C SER A 52 8.18 10.26 3.16
N MET A 53 7.21 9.61 2.52
CA MET A 53 5.98 10.24 2.05
C MET A 53 4.74 9.48 2.53
N LEU A 54 3.63 10.20 2.64
CA LEU A 54 2.31 9.62 2.92
C LEU A 54 1.50 9.53 1.63
N VAL A 55 0.93 8.35 1.37
CA VAL A 55 0.07 8.07 0.22
C VAL A 55 -1.29 7.65 0.74
N GLN A 56 -2.35 8.36 0.32
CA GLN A 56 -3.70 8.00 0.70
C GLN A 56 -4.15 6.76 -0.07
N LEU A 57 -4.86 5.83 0.58
CA LEU A 57 -5.40 4.65 -0.09
C LEU A 57 -6.45 5.00 -1.15
N SER A 58 -7.00 6.21 -1.11
CA SER A 58 -7.84 6.74 -2.19
C SER A 58 -7.08 6.94 -3.49
N GLU A 59 -5.77 7.23 -3.43
CA GLU A 59 -4.88 7.43 -4.58
C GLU A 59 -4.40 6.11 -5.20
N ILE A 60 -4.48 5.02 -4.44
CA ILE A 60 -4.16 3.67 -4.90
C ILE A 60 -5.41 3.03 -5.50
N ASP A 61 -5.42 2.70 -6.79
CA ASP A 61 -6.58 2.08 -7.47
C ASP A 61 -6.66 0.54 -7.28
#